data_AF-A0A9E3WRS6-F1
#
_entry.id   AF-A0A9E3WRS6-F1
#
_cell.length_a   1.000
_cell.length_b   1.000
_cell.length_c   1.000
_cell.angle_alpha   90.00
_cell.angle_beta   90.00
_cell.angle_gamma   90.00
#
_symmetry.space_group_name_H-M   'P 1'
#
loop_
_entity.id
_entity.type
_entity.pdbx_description
1 polymer ?
#
loop_
_entity_poly.entity_id
_entity_poly.type
_entity_poly.pdbx_seq_one_letter_code
_entity_poly.pdbx_strand_id
1 'polypeptide(L)'
;FFVIYANIDGFDPAAGFQGSPGQLASGDLGGGRGWRPCEQRGELDRWVLSELQGLVADVARRMDEYDSYGACQSITQFLDGLSNWYVRRSRDRFWAEDKQDPDKLDAYWTLYECLTTFSKIIAPFVPFVAEAVWRNLTGLFGDQVPASVHLCDYPTSQTDWIDSTLATRMEL
;
A
#
# COMPACT_ATOMS: atom_id res chain seq x y z
N PHE A 1 9.47 -3.93 9.58
CA PHE A 1 9.95 -2.55 9.36
C PHE A 1 8.87 -1.54 9.70
N PHE A 2 7.80 -1.43 8.89
CA PHE A 2 6.73 -0.43 9.05
C PHE A 2 6.20 -0.28 10.48
N VAL A 3 5.71 -1.36 11.08
CA VAL A 3 5.10 -1.37 12.44
C VAL A 3 6.01 -0.78 13.51
N ILE A 4 7.32 -1.02 13.43
CA ILE A 4 8.28 -0.52 14.42
C ILE A 4 8.32 1.01 14.39
N TYR A 5 8.48 1.59 13.20
CA TYR A 5 8.58 3.03 13.02
C TYR A 5 7.24 3.72 13.23
N ALA A 6 6.16 3.15 12.69
CA ALA A 6 4.80 3.64 12.90
C ALA A 6 4.45 3.73 14.39
N ASN A 7 4.81 2.72 15.20
CA ASN A 7 4.58 2.74 16.64
C ASN A 7 5.45 3.77 17.37
N ILE A 8 6.73 3.93 16.99
CA ILE A 8 7.62 4.94 17.58
C ILE A 8 7.11 6.36 17.32
N ASP A 9 6.62 6.60 16.11
CA ASP A 9 6.12 7.90 15.69
C ASP A 9 4.65 8.15 16.04
N GLY A 10 3.95 7.13 16.53
CA GLY A 10 2.51 7.21 16.84
C GLY A 10 1.67 7.46 15.59
N PHE A 11 2.07 6.90 14.46
CA PHE A 11 1.27 6.91 13.23
C PHE A 11 0.03 6.06 13.44
N ASP A 12 -1.14 6.69 13.33
CA ASP A 12 -2.44 6.04 13.47
C ASP A 12 -3.33 6.44 12.28
N PRO A 13 -3.56 5.52 11.32
CA PRO A 13 -4.43 5.77 10.17
C PRO A 13 -5.91 5.89 10.55
N ALA A 14 -6.34 5.38 11.71
CA ALA A 14 -7.71 5.52 12.20
C ALA A 14 -7.94 6.84 12.94
N ALA A 15 -6.86 7.48 13.42
CA ALA A 15 -6.95 8.76 14.12
C ALA A 15 -7.48 9.87 13.22
N GLY A 16 -8.64 10.41 13.59
CA GLY A 16 -9.30 11.50 12.86
C GLY A 16 -10.10 11.04 11.64
N PHE A 17 -10.21 9.73 11.39
CA PHE A 17 -10.96 9.19 10.28
C PHE A 17 -12.44 9.54 10.37
N GLN A 18 -12.96 10.27 9.37
CA GLN A 18 -14.38 10.60 9.25
C GLN A 18 -15.00 9.85 8.08
N GLY A 19 -15.82 8.84 8.37
CA GLY A 19 -16.53 8.06 7.35
C GLY A 19 -16.51 6.55 7.63
N SER A 20 -16.98 5.76 6.66
CA SER A 20 -16.78 4.32 6.66
C SER A 20 -15.45 4.02 5.97
N PRO A 21 -14.47 3.38 6.62
CA PRO A 21 -13.20 3.03 6.00
C PRO A 21 -13.33 1.96 4.93
N GLY A 22 -14.54 1.38 4.76
CA GLY A 22 -14.82 0.37 3.74
C GLY A 22 -13.86 -0.80 3.89
N GLN A 23 -13.04 -1.01 2.86
CA GLN A 23 -11.97 -2.00 2.88
C GLN A 23 -10.59 -1.34 2.73
N LEU A 24 -10.45 -0.07 3.11
CA LEU A 24 -9.21 0.71 3.06
C LEU A 24 -8.67 0.87 1.63
N ALA A 25 -9.55 1.12 0.65
CA ALA A 25 -9.09 1.55 -0.66
C ALA A 25 -8.47 2.96 -0.55
N SER A 26 -7.55 3.32 -1.46
CA SER A 26 -6.86 4.62 -1.41
C SER A 26 -7.81 5.84 -1.35
N GLY A 27 -9.00 5.75 -1.98
CA GLY A 27 -10.02 6.79 -1.90
C GLY A 27 -10.74 6.86 -0.54
N ASP A 28 -10.89 5.73 0.15
CA ASP A 28 -11.52 5.66 1.48
C ASP A 28 -10.60 6.26 2.55
N LEU A 29 -9.27 6.19 2.36
CA LEU A 29 -8.27 6.67 3.33
C LEU A 29 -8.20 8.20 3.45
N GLY A 30 -8.93 8.94 2.61
CA GLY A 30 -8.93 10.41 2.57
C GLY A 30 -9.32 11.12 3.87
N GLY A 31 -9.93 10.41 4.82
CA GLY A 31 -10.29 10.93 6.14
C GLY A 31 -9.17 10.89 7.19
N GLY A 32 -8.04 10.24 6.90
CA GLY A 32 -6.96 10.07 7.88
C GLY A 32 -6.15 11.35 8.13
N ARG A 33 -5.68 11.54 9.38
CA ARG A 33 -4.84 12.70 9.71
C ARG A 33 -3.56 12.73 8.85
N GLY A 34 -3.32 13.86 8.21
CA GLY A 34 -2.11 14.07 7.40
C GLY A 34 -2.09 13.28 6.08
N TRP A 35 -3.20 12.62 5.72
CA TRP A 35 -3.34 12.01 4.41
C TRP A 35 -3.40 13.09 3.33
N ARG A 36 -2.72 12.83 2.21
CA ARG A 36 -2.78 13.66 1.01
C ARG A 36 -3.04 12.79 -0.22
N PRO A 37 -3.71 13.30 -1.26
CA PRO A 37 -3.88 12.59 -2.53
C PRO A 37 -2.54 12.25 -3.18
N CYS A 38 -2.49 11.16 -3.95
CA CYS A 38 -1.28 10.68 -4.65
C CYS A 38 -0.55 11.79 -5.43
N GLU A 39 -1.30 12.65 -6.12
CA GLU A 39 -0.76 13.77 -6.92
C GLU A 39 0.06 14.79 -6.11
N GLN A 40 -0.21 14.90 -4.81
CA GLN A 40 0.46 15.85 -3.91
C GLN A 40 1.66 15.23 -3.17
N ARG A 41 1.94 13.95 -3.39
CA ARG A 41 3.05 13.21 -2.76
C ARG A 41 4.32 13.28 -3.60
N GLY A 42 5.44 12.89 -2.99
CA GLY A 42 6.74 12.84 -3.65
C GLY A 42 6.76 11.88 -4.85
N GLU A 43 7.72 12.07 -5.76
CA GLU A 43 7.85 11.23 -6.96
C GLU A 43 8.04 9.74 -6.64
N LEU A 44 8.76 9.40 -5.56
CA LEU A 44 8.93 8.01 -5.13
C LEU A 44 7.62 7.39 -4.65
N ASP A 45 6.76 8.17 -3.98
CA ASP A 45 5.46 7.69 -3.48
C ASP A 45 4.50 7.43 -4.64
N ARG A 46 4.43 8.38 -5.57
CA ARG A 46 3.65 8.25 -6.80
C ARG A 46 4.11 7.05 -7.62
N TRP A 47 5.42 6.84 -7.72
CA TRP A 47 6.00 5.71 -8.46
C TRP A 47 5.55 4.38 -7.87
N VAL A 48 5.72 4.17 -6.55
CA VAL A 48 5.37 2.88 -5.95
C VAL A 48 3.86 2.62 -5.97
N LEU A 49 3.03 3.68 -5.88
CA LEU A 49 1.58 3.56 -6.04
C LEU A 49 1.19 3.22 -7.48
N SER A 50 1.86 3.81 -8.47
CA SER A 50 1.71 3.46 -9.89
C SER A 50 2.06 1.98 -10.13
N GLU A 51 3.21 1.52 -9.62
CA GLU A 51 3.63 0.11 -9.72
C GLU A 51 2.63 -0.84 -9.05
N LEU A 52 2.06 -0.43 -7.91
CA LEU A 52 1.02 -1.20 -7.21
C LEU A 52 -0.25 -1.33 -8.07
N GLN A 53 -0.71 -0.26 -8.70
CA GLN A 53 -1.89 -0.34 -9.59
C GLN A 53 -1.59 -1.22 -10.81
N GLY A 54 -0.40 -1.11 -11.38
CA GLY A 54 0.08 -2.01 -12.45
C GLY A 54 0.06 -3.48 -12.02
N LEU A 55 0.53 -3.78 -10.80
CA LEU A 55 0.48 -5.12 -10.23
C LEU A 55 -0.96 -5.63 -10.09
N VAL A 56 -1.88 -4.82 -9.56
CA VAL A 56 -3.30 -5.21 -9.41
C VAL A 56 -3.89 -5.61 -10.77
N ALA A 57 -3.67 -4.79 -11.81
CA ALA A 57 -4.15 -5.07 -13.14
C ALA A 57 -3.54 -6.36 -13.74
N ASP A 58 -2.23 -6.54 -13.62
CA ASP A 58 -1.54 -7.69 -14.20
C ASP A 58 -1.89 -9.00 -13.48
N VAL A 59 -1.94 -9.00 -12.14
CA VAL A 59 -2.31 -10.20 -11.37
C VAL A 59 -3.77 -10.58 -11.64
N ALA A 60 -4.69 -9.62 -11.68
CA ALA A 60 -6.10 -9.90 -12.01
C ALA A 60 -6.22 -10.57 -13.39
N ARG A 61 -5.60 -9.97 -14.43
CA ARG A 61 -5.59 -10.52 -15.80
C ARG A 61 -5.00 -11.93 -15.84
N ARG A 62 -3.87 -12.17 -15.19
CA ARG A 62 -3.21 -13.49 -15.17
C ARG A 62 -4.05 -14.54 -14.46
N MET A 63 -4.69 -14.17 -13.35
CA MET A 63 -5.58 -15.08 -12.63
C MET A 63 -6.82 -15.43 -13.44
N ASP A 64 -7.39 -14.50 -14.20
CA ASP A 64 -8.48 -14.76 -15.16
C ASP A 64 -8.05 -15.72 -16.29
N GLU A 65 -6.77 -15.67 -16.68
CA GLU A 65 -6.14 -16.57 -17.66
C GLU A 65 -5.63 -17.89 -17.03
N TYR A 66 -5.84 -18.10 -15.72
CA TYR A 66 -5.31 -19.23 -14.94
C TYR A 66 -3.77 -19.33 -14.89
N ASP A 67 -3.05 -18.24 -15.19
CA ASP A 67 -1.59 -18.12 -15.08
C ASP A 67 -1.16 -17.73 -13.66
N SER A 68 -1.32 -18.69 -12.72
CA SER A 68 -0.91 -18.48 -11.33
C SER A 68 0.60 -18.33 -11.15
N TYR A 69 1.41 -18.92 -12.04
CA TYR A 69 2.86 -18.81 -11.99
C TYR A 69 3.32 -17.40 -12.38
N GLY A 70 2.83 -16.86 -13.50
CA GLY A 70 3.15 -15.50 -13.91
C GLY A 70 2.65 -14.47 -12.91
N ALA A 71 1.47 -14.70 -12.30
CA ALA A 71 0.98 -13.84 -11.22
C ALA A 71 1.95 -13.80 -10.03
N CYS A 72 2.48 -14.96 -9.61
CA CYS A 72 3.50 -15.03 -8.56
C CYS A 72 4.79 -14.30 -8.96
N GLN A 73 5.20 -14.35 -10.23
CA GLN A 73 6.38 -13.64 -10.72
C GLN A 73 6.18 -12.12 -10.59
N SER A 74 5.04 -11.58 -11.03
CA SER A 74 4.72 -10.15 -10.92
C SER A 74 4.66 -9.69 -9.47
N ILE A 75 4.05 -10.49 -8.58
CA ILE A 75 4.02 -10.23 -7.13
C ILE A 75 5.43 -10.13 -6.56
N THR A 76 6.31 -11.05 -6.93
CA THR A 76 7.71 -11.08 -6.44
C THR A 76 8.48 -9.86 -6.94
N GLN A 77 8.33 -9.50 -8.22
CA GLN A 77 8.99 -8.34 -8.82
C GLN A 77 8.56 -7.03 -8.12
N PHE A 78 7.27 -6.84 -7.85
CA PHE A 78 6.80 -5.68 -7.12
C PHE A 78 7.35 -5.64 -5.69
N LEU A 79 7.38 -6.78 -4.99
CA LEU A 79 7.93 -6.87 -3.64
C LEU A 79 9.41 -6.46 -3.59
N ASP A 80 10.20 -6.86 -4.59
CA ASP A 80 11.59 -6.44 -4.75
C ASP A 80 11.71 -4.93 -4.97
N GLY A 81 10.85 -4.33 -5.80
CA GLY A 81 10.79 -2.88 -6.00
C GLY A 81 10.40 -2.13 -4.72
N LEU A 82 9.36 -2.60 -4.02
CA LEU A 82 8.90 -2.01 -2.76
C LEU A 82 10.01 -2.04 -1.69
N SER A 83 10.70 -3.17 -1.54
CA SER A 83 11.75 -3.32 -0.53
C SER A 83 13.05 -2.61 -0.91
N ASN A 84 13.60 -2.91 -2.09
CA ASN A 84 14.95 -2.48 -2.47
C ASN A 84 15.00 -1.04 -2.99
N TRP A 85 13.92 -0.55 -3.60
CA TRP A 85 13.87 0.81 -4.12
C TRP A 85 13.11 1.74 -3.18
N TYR A 86 11.83 1.48 -2.93
CA TYR A 86 11.01 2.40 -2.15
C TYR A 86 11.45 2.48 -0.69
N VAL A 87 11.41 1.37 0.05
CA VAL A 87 11.75 1.37 1.48
C VAL A 87 13.19 1.83 1.69
N ARG A 88 14.13 1.37 0.86
CA ARG A 88 15.55 1.78 0.94
C ARG A 88 15.75 3.28 0.74
N ARG A 89 15.14 3.88 -0.28
CA ARG A 89 15.30 5.31 -0.59
C ARG A 89 14.49 6.22 0.35
N SER A 90 13.40 5.69 0.92
CA SER A 90 12.56 6.43 1.88
C SER A 90 13.04 6.31 3.33
N ARG A 91 14.14 5.61 3.63
CA ARG A 91 14.65 5.42 5.01
C ARG A 91 14.86 6.72 5.76
N ASP A 92 15.47 7.71 5.11
CA ASP A 92 15.77 8.99 5.74
C ASP A 92 14.48 9.74 6.13
N ARG A 93 13.41 9.57 5.34
CA ARG A 93 12.08 10.14 5.62
C ARG A 93 11.47 9.53 6.88
N PHE A 94 11.59 8.20 7.04
CA PHE A 94 11.15 7.52 8.27
C PHE A 94 11.97 7.90 9.51
N TRP A 95 13.21 8.36 9.33
CA TRP A 95 14.12 8.76 10.41
C TRP A 95 14.07 10.25 10.76
N ALA A 96 13.34 11.07 10.00
CA ALA A 96 13.21 12.49 10.30
C ALA A 96 12.66 12.70 11.72
N GLU A 97 13.22 13.66 12.46
CA GLU A 97 12.89 13.90 13.87
C GLU A 97 11.47 14.45 14.06
N ASP A 98 11.01 15.28 13.11
CA ASP A 98 9.67 15.83 13.14
C ASP A 98 8.65 14.78 12.70
N LYS A 99 7.84 14.34 13.65
CA LYS A 99 6.76 13.37 13.44
C LYS A 99 5.60 13.92 12.61
N GLN A 100 5.50 15.24 12.47
CA GLN A 100 4.44 15.93 11.73
C GLN A 100 4.92 16.45 10.37
N ASP A 101 6.15 16.11 9.97
CA ASP A 101 6.65 16.44 8.64
C ASP A 101 5.73 15.82 7.56
N PRO A 102 5.14 16.63 6.66
CA PRO A 102 4.29 16.13 5.59
C PRO A 102 4.96 15.07 4.71
N ASP A 103 6.27 15.14 4.51
CA ASP A 103 7.02 14.18 3.70
C ASP A 103 7.14 12.81 4.42
N LYS A 104 7.34 12.83 5.74
CA LYS A 104 7.35 11.62 6.57
C LYS A 104 5.96 10.97 6.62
N LEU A 105 4.91 11.79 6.77
CA LEU A 105 3.52 11.31 6.77
C LEU A 105 3.13 10.70 5.43
N ASP A 106 3.53 11.31 4.30
CA ASP A 106 3.32 10.74 2.97
C ASP A 106 3.98 9.37 2.81
N ALA A 107 5.20 9.20 3.33
CA ALA A 107 5.89 7.91 3.30
C ALA A 107 5.14 6.83 4.09
N TYR A 108 4.59 7.18 5.26
CA TYR A 108 3.77 6.25 6.05
C TYR A 108 2.47 5.90 5.35
N TRP A 109 1.72 6.90 4.86
CA TRP A 109 0.47 6.68 4.16
C TRP A 109 0.66 5.83 2.90
N THR A 110 1.69 6.11 2.13
CA THR A 110 2.02 5.35 0.93
C THR A 110 2.38 3.91 1.24
N LEU A 111 3.24 3.67 2.23
CA LEU A 111 3.60 2.31 2.61
C LEU A 111 2.40 1.55 3.21
N TYR A 112 1.54 2.24 3.97
CA TYR A 112 0.30 1.67 4.50
C TYR A 112 -0.66 1.24 3.37
N GLU A 113 -0.86 2.10 2.36
CA GLU A 113 -1.65 1.80 1.17
C GLU A 113 -1.11 0.61 0.38
N CYS A 114 0.21 0.58 0.18
CA CYS A 114 0.87 -0.54 -0.48
C CYS A 114 0.65 -1.84 0.29
N LEU A 115 0.89 -1.87 1.61
CA LEU A 115 0.80 -3.10 2.39
C LEU A 115 -0.65 -3.61 2.53
N THR A 116 -1.61 -2.72 2.73
CA THR A 116 -3.03 -3.08 2.83
C THR A 116 -3.54 -3.64 1.49
N THR A 117 -3.25 -2.97 0.37
CA THR A 117 -3.63 -3.47 -0.96
C THR A 117 -2.89 -4.76 -1.30
N PHE A 118 -1.58 -4.82 -1.06
CA PHE A 118 -0.77 -6.00 -1.32
C PHE A 118 -1.25 -7.22 -0.53
N SER A 119 -1.69 -7.05 0.72
CA SER A 119 -2.27 -8.14 1.51
C SER A 119 -3.48 -8.79 0.83
N LYS A 120 -4.32 -8.00 0.14
CA LYS A 120 -5.46 -8.52 -0.63
C LYS A 120 -5.02 -9.23 -1.91
N ILE A 121 -4.03 -8.68 -2.62
CA ILE A 121 -3.48 -9.30 -3.84
C ILE A 121 -2.94 -10.70 -3.54
N ILE A 122 -2.19 -10.84 -2.44
CA ILE A 122 -1.52 -12.09 -2.07
C ILE A 122 -2.42 -13.06 -1.30
N ALA A 123 -3.63 -12.67 -0.90
CA ALA A 123 -4.54 -13.49 -0.11
C ALA A 123 -4.83 -14.88 -0.74
N PRO A 124 -5.05 -15.00 -2.07
CA PRO A 124 -5.23 -16.31 -2.71
C PRO A 124 -3.97 -17.19 -2.75
N PHE A 125 -2.78 -16.61 -2.59
CA PHE A 125 -1.49 -17.29 -2.75
C PHE A 125 -0.86 -17.70 -1.41
N VAL A 126 -0.87 -16.78 -0.43
CA VAL A 126 -0.24 -16.96 0.89
C VAL A 126 -1.22 -16.55 2.01
N PRO A 127 -2.32 -17.31 2.20
CA PRO A 127 -3.48 -16.87 2.98
C PRO A 127 -3.18 -16.49 4.43
N PHE A 128 -2.25 -17.20 5.09
CA PHE A 128 -1.89 -16.92 6.49
C PHE A 128 -0.99 -15.67 6.62
N VAL A 129 -0.11 -15.44 5.66
CA VAL A 129 0.76 -14.26 5.65
C VAL A 129 -0.08 -13.02 5.35
N ALA A 130 -0.95 -13.12 4.34
CA ALA A 130 -1.92 -12.08 3.99
C ALA A 130 -2.77 -11.67 5.21
N GLU A 131 -3.33 -12.65 5.91
CA GLU A 131 -4.14 -12.43 7.11
C GLU A 131 -3.35 -11.77 8.24
N ALA A 132 -2.12 -12.24 8.51
CA ALA A 132 -1.27 -11.67 9.55
C ALA A 132 -0.93 -10.20 9.27
N VAL A 133 -0.62 -9.86 8.01
CA VAL A 133 -0.37 -8.47 7.59
C VAL A 133 -1.63 -7.63 7.72
N TRP A 134 -2.76 -8.10 7.20
CA TRP A 134 -4.04 -7.40 7.25
C TRP A 134 -4.43 -7.06 8.68
N ARG A 135 -4.56 -8.05 9.57
CA ARG A 135 -5.00 -7.83 10.95
C ARG A 135 -4.08 -6.89 11.74
N ASN A 136 -2.77 -6.94 11.45
CA ASN A 136 -1.81 -6.05 12.12
C ASN A 136 -2.01 -4.58 11.71
N LEU A 137 -2.33 -4.33 10.44
CA LEU A 137 -2.54 -2.97 9.91
C LEU A 137 -3.95 -2.45 10.23
N THR A 138 -4.95 -3.31 10.17
CA THR A 138 -6.37 -2.93 10.29
C THR A 138 -6.90 -2.95 11.71
N GLY A 139 -6.16 -3.53 12.67
CA GLY A 139 -6.58 -3.63 14.06
C GLY A 139 -6.93 -2.27 14.72
N LEU A 140 -6.37 -1.16 14.22
CA LEU A 140 -6.67 0.20 14.69
C LEU A 140 -8.08 0.68 14.30
N PHE A 141 -8.67 0.13 13.24
CA PHE A 141 -10.03 0.44 12.79
C PHE A 141 -11.10 -0.43 13.46
N GLY A 142 -10.72 -1.48 14.20
CA GLY A 142 -11.65 -2.40 14.85
C GLY A 142 -12.64 -3.03 13.87
N ASP A 143 -13.93 -3.06 14.24
CA ASP A 143 -15.01 -3.65 13.43
C ASP A 143 -15.47 -2.77 12.26
N GLN A 144 -14.84 -1.61 12.03
CA GLN A 144 -15.19 -0.72 10.92
C GLN A 144 -14.71 -1.24 9.56
N VAL A 145 -13.81 -2.21 9.55
CA VAL A 145 -13.23 -2.84 8.37
C VAL A 145 -13.41 -4.37 8.45
N PRO A 146 -13.35 -5.10 7.32
CA PRO A 146 -13.46 -6.56 7.34
C PRO A 146 -12.46 -7.21 8.30
N ALA A 147 -12.97 -8.11 9.15
CA ALA A 147 -12.17 -8.76 10.20
C ALA A 147 -11.04 -9.66 9.67
N SER A 148 -11.13 -10.06 8.40
CA SER A 148 -10.16 -10.89 7.69
C SER A 148 -9.99 -10.38 6.26
N VAL A 149 -8.78 -10.51 5.71
CA VAL A 149 -8.51 -10.14 4.32
C VAL A 149 -9.33 -10.97 3.33
N HIS A 150 -9.71 -12.19 3.72
CA HIS A 150 -10.50 -13.12 2.90
C HIS A 150 -11.98 -12.75 2.82
N LEU A 151 -12.40 -11.71 3.55
CA LEU A 151 -13.74 -11.13 3.49
C LEU A 151 -13.76 -9.80 2.71
N CYS A 152 -12.62 -9.36 2.20
CA CYS A 152 -12.52 -8.19 1.32
C CYS A 152 -12.83 -8.56 -0.13
N ASP A 153 -13.30 -7.60 -0.90
CA ASP A 153 -13.31 -7.76 -2.36
C ASP A 153 -11.89 -7.76 -2.91
N TYR A 154 -11.71 -8.40 -4.05
CA TYR A 154 -10.43 -8.35 -4.76
C TYR A 154 -10.16 -6.92 -5.25
N PRO A 155 -8.93 -6.38 -5.11
CA PRO A 155 -8.64 -5.01 -5.48
C PRO A 155 -8.83 -4.78 -6.98
N THR A 156 -9.37 -3.61 -7.33
CA THR A 156 -9.50 -3.14 -8.72
C THR A 156 -8.48 -2.05 -8.98
N SER A 157 -7.78 -2.13 -10.13
CA SER A 157 -6.74 -1.16 -10.50
C SER A 157 -7.33 0.22 -10.78
N GLN A 158 -6.73 1.25 -10.21
CA GLN A 158 -6.97 2.66 -10.57
C GLN A 158 -6.04 3.05 -11.71
N THR A 159 -6.46 2.83 -12.95
CA THR A 159 -5.64 3.06 -14.16
C THR A 159 -5.13 4.49 -14.28
N ASP A 160 -5.85 5.48 -13.75
CA ASP A 160 -5.46 6.89 -13.77
C ASP A 160 -4.17 7.18 -12.98
N TRP A 161 -3.76 6.29 -12.07
CA TRP A 161 -2.54 6.43 -11.28
C TRP A 161 -1.32 5.76 -11.93
N ILE A 162 -1.51 5.04 -13.03
CA ILE A 162 -0.43 4.36 -13.74
C ILE A 162 0.35 5.38 -14.58
N ASP A 163 1.55 5.72 -14.13
CA ASP A 163 2.46 6.66 -14.79
C ASP A 163 3.66 5.90 -15.39
N SER A 164 3.50 5.47 -16.65
CA SER A 164 4.56 4.75 -17.39
C SER A 164 5.81 5.61 -17.61
N THR A 165 5.67 6.94 -17.66
CA THR A 165 6.81 7.85 -17.82
C THR A 165 7.63 7.92 -16.53
N LEU A 166 6.97 7.85 -15.37
CA LEU A 166 7.64 7.78 -14.08
C LEU A 166 8.34 6.44 -13.86
N ALA A 167 7.75 5.33 -14.31
CA ALA A 167 8.39 4.02 -14.28
C ALA A 167 9.73 4.02 -15.03
N THR A 168 9.75 4.52 -16.28
CA THR A 168 10.98 4.61 -17.08
C THR A 168 12.04 5.52 -16.43
N ARG A 169 11.64 6.63 -15.79
CA ARG A 169 12.59 7.52 -15.10
C ARG A 169 13.24 6.88 -13.86
N MET A 170 12.57 5.92 -13.24
CA MET A 170 13.07 5.23 -12.05
C MET A 170 13.91 3.99 -12.38
N GLU A 171 13.89 3.49 -13.62
CA GLU A 171 14.78 2.41 -14.10
C GLU A 171 16.21 2.89 -14.44
N LEU A 172 16.41 4.20 -14.61
CA LEU A 172 17.70 4.86 -14.87
C LEU A 172 18.48 5.18 -13.59
#